data_AF-A0A0M3I6I5-F1
#
_entry.id   AF-A0A0M3I6I5-F1
#
_cell.length_a   1.000
_cell.length_b   1.000
_cell.length_c   1.000
_cell.angle_alpha   90.00
_cell.angle_beta   90.00
_cell.angle_gamma   90.00
#
_symmetry.space_group_name_H-M   'P 1'
#
loop_
_entity.id
_entity.type
_entity.pdbx_description
1 polymer ?
#
loop_
_entity_poly.entity_id
_entity_poly.type
_entity_poly.pdbx_seq_one_letter_code
_entity_poly.pdbx_strand_id
1 'polypeptide(L)'
;MLAEQGASVPALGLSNKEIGEDPGLVFGLGGTADELASLVAYPVVLEELPTEDHLMQNTLWPEIHKLYGHGFEVFSVAVNHTGAVIATACRASQRAHASIMLWDTDRWERHAELLHHQLTVTQLEFSPDDSMLLSVSRDRTFALFSQLVEGPFNWKLIGTSPESGNVHSRIIWSCSWSADNKYFATGARDRKLAIWSVSRHSEEVKFAMESKRFASVTAVAFCALILNGCYVLAIGLEDGRIEIVSWDPADIELSVLICLNRSLAHSQTVRRLRFRPVIGEWSPKGGNAKRVCELASAGNDNAVKVHRLHFT
;
A
#
# COMPACT_ATOMS: atom_id res chain seq x y z
N MET A 1 -9.64 10.11 -15.94
CA MET A 1 -9.40 11.52 -16.30
C MET A 1 -9.57 12.34 -15.04
N LEU A 2 -8.48 12.77 -14.41
CA LEU A 2 -8.49 13.67 -13.23
C LEU A 2 -7.54 14.86 -13.44
N ALA A 3 -7.13 15.11 -14.69
CA ALA A 3 -6.03 16.02 -15.04
C ALA A 3 -6.50 17.33 -15.69
N GLU A 4 -7.80 17.56 -15.86
CA GLU A 4 -8.28 18.73 -16.63
C GLU A 4 -8.72 19.90 -15.76
N GLN A 5 -8.87 19.70 -14.45
CA GLN A 5 -9.41 20.70 -13.54
C GLN A 5 -8.38 20.98 -12.45
N GLY A 6 -7.89 22.22 -12.38
CA GLY A 6 -7.06 22.62 -11.27
C GLY A 6 -7.86 22.79 -9.99
N ALA A 7 -7.15 23.02 -8.89
CA ALA A 7 -7.75 23.22 -7.58
C ALA A 7 -7.42 24.59 -6.99
N SER A 8 -8.30 25.09 -6.12
CA SER A 8 -8.07 26.28 -5.30
C SER A 8 -8.00 25.89 -3.81
N VAL A 9 -7.11 26.54 -3.07
CA VAL A 9 -7.02 26.41 -1.61
C VAL A 9 -7.96 27.44 -0.97
N PRO A 10 -9.06 27.05 -0.31
CA PRO A 10 -9.90 28.01 0.39
C PRO A 10 -9.17 28.60 1.59
N ALA A 11 -9.49 29.86 1.93
CA ALA A 11 -8.85 30.63 3.02
C ALA A 11 -8.85 29.95 4.41
N LEU A 12 -9.67 28.92 4.62
CA LEU A 12 -9.76 28.15 5.87
C LEU A 12 -9.09 26.77 5.81
N GLY A 13 -8.46 26.40 4.68
CA GLY A 13 -7.57 25.23 4.57
C GLY A 13 -8.21 23.84 4.77
N LEU A 14 -9.53 23.72 4.68
CA LEU A 14 -10.24 22.47 5.04
C LEU A 14 -10.36 21.44 3.90
N SER A 15 -10.36 21.86 2.63
CA SER A 15 -10.47 20.97 1.46
C SER A 15 -10.24 21.76 0.17
N ASN A 16 -9.51 21.18 -0.79
CA ASN A 16 -9.26 21.77 -2.10
C ASN A 16 -10.54 21.73 -2.96
N LYS A 17 -10.94 22.86 -3.55
CA LYS A 17 -12.13 22.93 -4.41
C LYS A 17 -11.76 22.94 -5.89
N GLU A 18 -12.57 22.28 -6.70
CA GLU A 18 -12.53 22.39 -8.16
C GLU A 18 -12.74 23.85 -8.59
N ILE A 19 -11.98 24.29 -9.58
CA ILE A 19 -12.17 25.59 -10.21
C ILE A 19 -13.33 25.46 -11.20
N GLY A 20 -14.47 26.09 -10.89
CA GLY A 20 -15.58 26.21 -11.84
C GLY A 20 -15.24 27.16 -13.00
N GLU A 21 -15.93 27.00 -14.13
CA GLU A 21 -15.76 27.81 -15.35
C GLU A 21 -16.08 29.31 -15.19
N ASP A 22 -16.50 29.78 -14.00
CA ASP A 22 -16.94 31.15 -13.79
C ASP A 22 -16.05 31.90 -12.79
N PRO A 23 -15.13 32.79 -13.28
CA PRO A 23 -14.41 33.75 -12.45
C PRO A 23 -15.35 34.67 -11.64
N GLY A 24 -16.65 34.69 -12.01
CA GLY A 24 -17.80 35.37 -11.43
C GLY A 24 -18.06 35.22 -9.94
N LEU A 25 -17.57 34.16 -9.30
CA LEU A 25 -17.94 33.84 -7.91
C LEU A 25 -16.85 34.13 -6.88
N VAL A 26 -15.69 34.64 -7.30
CA VAL A 26 -14.65 35.17 -6.41
C VAL A 26 -14.85 36.68 -6.14
N PHE A 27 -15.86 37.31 -6.73
CA PHE A 27 -16.15 38.76 -6.66
C PHE A 27 -16.70 39.29 -5.31
N GLY A 28 -16.37 38.63 -4.19
CA GLY A 28 -16.74 39.07 -2.84
C GLY A 28 -15.58 39.54 -1.96
N LEU A 29 -14.33 39.31 -2.38
CA LEU A 29 -13.14 39.62 -1.58
C LEU A 29 -12.29 40.62 -2.37
N GLY A 30 -12.29 41.87 -1.91
CA GLY A 30 -11.40 42.89 -2.45
C GLY A 30 -9.94 42.41 -2.38
N GLY A 31 -9.33 42.26 -3.54
CA GLY A 31 -7.95 41.85 -3.76
C GLY A 31 -7.53 42.21 -5.19
N THR A 32 -6.24 42.36 -5.42
CA THR A 32 -5.70 42.65 -6.75
C THR A 32 -5.81 41.43 -7.67
N ALA A 33 -5.80 41.64 -8.99
CA ALA A 33 -5.93 40.54 -9.97
C ALA A 33 -4.84 39.47 -9.82
N ASP A 34 -3.63 39.84 -9.39
CA ASP A 34 -2.52 38.92 -9.10
C ASP A 34 -2.78 38.06 -7.84
N GLU A 35 -3.37 38.63 -6.79
CA GLU A 35 -3.74 37.88 -5.59
C GLU A 35 -4.82 36.83 -5.91
N LEU A 36 -5.74 37.15 -6.81
CA LEU A 36 -6.78 36.24 -7.30
C LEU A 36 -6.22 35.16 -8.22
N ALA A 37 -5.23 35.47 -9.08
CA ALA A 37 -4.57 34.50 -9.95
C ALA A 37 -3.77 33.45 -9.15
N SER A 38 -3.22 33.82 -7.99
CA SER A 38 -2.50 32.88 -7.10
C SER A 38 -3.41 31.82 -6.44
N LEU A 39 -4.74 31.99 -6.50
CA LEU A 39 -5.72 31.08 -5.91
C LEU A 39 -6.21 30.00 -6.87
N VAL A 40 -5.72 30.00 -8.13
CA VAL A 40 -6.26 29.21 -9.22
C VAL A 40 -5.13 28.45 -9.90
N ALA A 41 -5.04 27.14 -9.64
CA ALA A 41 -4.14 26.24 -10.34
C ALA A 41 -4.67 25.92 -11.75
N TYR A 42 -3.83 25.86 -12.77
CA TYR A 42 -4.17 25.21 -14.04
C TYR A 42 -3.18 24.09 -14.35
N PRO A 43 -3.61 22.99 -14.98
CA PRO A 43 -2.68 21.96 -15.41
C PRO A 43 -1.73 22.54 -16.47
N VAL A 44 -0.43 22.52 -16.18
CA VAL A 44 0.63 22.98 -17.08
C VAL A 44 1.57 21.80 -17.39
N VAL A 45 1.88 21.62 -18.67
CA VAL A 45 2.95 20.69 -19.08
C VAL A 45 4.28 21.38 -18.86
N LEU A 46 5.12 20.79 -18.01
CA LEU A 46 6.44 21.33 -17.71
C LEU A 46 7.51 20.65 -18.57
N GLU A 47 8.31 21.45 -19.26
CA GLU A 47 9.47 20.99 -20.03
C GLU A 47 10.77 21.02 -19.20
N GLU A 48 10.75 21.74 -18.06
CA GLU A 48 11.85 21.86 -17.10
C GLU A 48 11.38 21.43 -15.70
N LEU A 49 12.33 21.28 -14.77
CA LEU A 49 11.99 20.91 -13.40
C LEU A 49 11.12 22.02 -12.77
N PRO A 50 9.96 21.68 -12.19
CA PRO A 50 9.13 22.68 -11.53
C PRO A 50 9.87 23.37 -10.39
N THR A 51 9.60 24.66 -10.23
CA THR A 51 9.97 25.38 -9.01
C THR A 51 9.09 24.93 -7.84
N GLU A 52 9.54 25.18 -6.61
CA GLU A 52 8.77 24.90 -5.39
C GLU A 52 7.41 25.61 -5.41
N ASP A 53 7.39 26.90 -5.78
CA ASP A 53 6.17 27.69 -5.92
C ASP A 53 5.19 27.05 -6.91
N HIS A 54 5.70 26.53 -8.04
CA HIS A 54 4.87 25.86 -9.03
C HIS A 54 4.24 24.57 -8.46
N LEU A 55 5.00 23.77 -7.72
CA LEU A 55 4.45 22.56 -7.09
C LEU A 55 3.38 22.91 -6.06
N MET A 56 3.64 23.90 -5.20
CA MET A 56 2.72 24.28 -4.13
C MET A 56 1.38 24.80 -4.65
N GLN A 57 1.39 25.52 -5.78
CA GLN A 57 0.19 26.17 -6.32
C GLN A 57 -0.51 25.32 -7.38
N ASN A 58 0.23 24.73 -8.32
CA ASN A 58 -0.36 24.20 -9.56
C ASN A 58 -0.56 22.68 -9.59
N THR A 59 -0.05 21.94 -8.60
CA THR A 59 -0.16 20.47 -8.57
C THR A 59 -1.19 19.95 -7.55
N LEU A 60 -2.02 20.83 -7.02
CA LEU A 60 -3.10 20.49 -6.09
C LEU A 60 -4.24 19.75 -6.82
N TRP A 61 -4.75 18.69 -6.20
CA TRP A 61 -5.91 17.97 -6.70
C TRP A 61 -7.18 18.43 -5.96
N PRO A 62 -8.30 18.63 -6.67
CA PRO A 62 -9.57 18.96 -6.04
C PRO A 62 -10.11 17.74 -5.29
N GLU A 63 -10.69 17.97 -4.12
CA GLU A 63 -11.37 16.91 -3.37
C GLU A 63 -12.76 16.69 -3.96
N ILE A 64 -13.03 15.47 -4.40
CA ILE A 64 -14.30 15.12 -5.05
C ILE A 64 -15.31 14.43 -4.11
N HIS A 65 -14.83 13.70 -3.09
CA HIS A 65 -15.68 12.91 -2.20
C HIS A 65 -15.15 12.89 -0.77
N LYS A 66 -16.07 12.92 0.21
CA LYS A 66 -15.79 12.71 1.63
C LYS A 66 -16.55 11.50 2.15
N LEU A 67 -15.82 10.51 2.62
CA LEU A 67 -16.39 9.28 3.19
C LEU A 67 -16.40 9.36 4.72
N TYR A 68 -17.57 9.16 5.33
CA TYR A 68 -17.76 9.14 6.77
C TYR A 68 -18.29 7.78 7.22
N GLY A 69 -17.73 7.24 8.31
CA GLY A 69 -18.24 5.98 8.89
C GLY A 69 -17.41 5.45 10.05
N HIS A 70 -16.09 5.53 9.96
CA HIS A 70 -15.22 5.16 11.08
C HIS A 70 -15.36 6.17 12.24
N GLY A 71 -15.45 5.65 13.47
CA GLY A 71 -15.51 6.48 14.69
C GLY A 71 -14.14 6.97 15.19
N PHE A 72 -13.05 6.52 14.57
CA PHE A 72 -11.67 6.83 14.94
C PHE A 72 -10.81 7.10 13.69
N GLU A 73 -9.59 7.55 13.92
CA GLU A 73 -8.57 7.79 12.89
C GLU A 73 -8.42 6.59 11.94
N VAL A 74 -8.53 6.81 10.63
CA VAL A 74 -8.24 5.78 9.63
C VAL A 74 -6.77 5.40 9.73
N PHE A 75 -6.48 4.10 9.84
CA PHE A 75 -5.13 3.58 10.03
C PHE A 75 -4.59 2.88 8.78
N SER A 76 -5.45 2.18 8.04
CA SER A 76 -5.06 1.49 6.81
C SER A 76 -6.14 1.61 5.75
N VAL A 77 -5.69 1.67 4.50
CA VAL A 77 -6.54 1.68 3.31
C VAL A 77 -5.92 0.77 2.24
N ALA A 78 -6.77 0.09 1.48
CA ALA A 78 -6.41 -0.59 0.26
C ALA A 78 -7.52 -0.38 -0.78
N VAL A 79 -7.15 -0.37 -2.05
CA VAL A 79 -8.09 -0.36 -3.17
C VAL A 79 -7.78 -1.58 -4.00
N ASN A 80 -8.81 -2.24 -4.51
CA ASN A 80 -8.63 -3.32 -5.44
C ASN A 80 -8.10 -2.79 -6.80
N HIS A 81 -7.51 -3.64 -7.62
CA HIS A 81 -6.86 -3.27 -8.87
C HIS A 81 -7.84 -2.79 -9.96
N THR A 82 -9.10 -3.24 -9.91
CA THR A 82 -10.20 -2.70 -10.73
C THR A 82 -10.63 -1.29 -10.32
N GLY A 83 -10.31 -0.88 -9.08
CA GLY A 83 -10.70 0.41 -8.53
C GLY A 83 -12.12 0.49 -7.98
N ALA A 84 -12.91 -0.59 -8.07
CA ALA A 84 -14.33 -0.63 -7.69
C ALA A 84 -14.58 -0.67 -6.17
N VAL A 85 -13.61 -1.16 -5.40
CA VAL A 85 -13.77 -1.41 -3.95
C VAL A 85 -12.61 -0.82 -3.17
N ILE A 86 -12.95 0.00 -2.17
CA ILE A 86 -11.99 0.49 -1.16
C ILE A 86 -12.23 -0.27 0.14
N ALA A 87 -11.18 -0.81 0.73
CA ALA A 87 -11.18 -1.36 2.07
C ALA A 87 -10.47 -0.39 3.02
N THR A 88 -11.09 -0.09 4.16
CA THR A 88 -10.51 0.82 5.18
C THR A 88 -10.65 0.23 6.57
N ALA A 89 -9.69 0.53 7.44
CA ALA A 89 -9.75 0.19 8.85
C ALA A 89 -9.27 1.37 9.70
N CYS A 90 -9.86 1.53 10.89
CA CYS A 90 -9.47 2.59 11.82
C CYS A 90 -8.65 2.06 12.99
N ARG A 91 -8.09 3.00 13.74
CA ARG A 91 -7.41 2.73 15.00
C ARG A 91 -8.41 2.17 16.01
N ALA A 92 -8.19 0.91 16.39
CA ALA A 92 -9.04 0.19 17.32
C ALA A 92 -8.25 -0.35 18.53
N SER A 93 -8.80 -0.16 19.73
CA SER A 93 -8.36 -0.76 20.99
C SER A 93 -9.29 -1.87 21.48
N GLN A 94 -10.43 -2.07 20.82
CA GLN A 94 -11.47 -3.04 21.14
C GLN A 94 -12.10 -3.58 19.85
N ARG A 95 -12.64 -4.80 19.93
CA ARG A 95 -13.24 -5.51 18.78
C ARG A 95 -14.36 -4.73 18.10
N ALA A 96 -15.15 -3.98 18.86
CA ALA A 96 -16.26 -3.18 18.34
C ALA A 96 -15.83 -2.08 17.35
N HIS A 97 -14.54 -1.72 17.31
CA HIS A 97 -13.99 -0.70 16.40
C HIS A 97 -13.01 -1.28 15.38
N ALA A 98 -12.71 -2.57 15.45
CA ALA A 98 -11.72 -3.23 14.61
C ALA A 98 -12.32 -3.78 13.29
N SER A 99 -13.42 -3.18 12.81
CA SER A 99 -14.07 -3.58 11.57
C SER A 99 -13.33 -3.00 10.35
N ILE A 100 -13.33 -3.78 9.27
CA ILE A 100 -12.87 -3.33 7.95
C ILE A 100 -14.12 -2.90 7.18
N MET A 101 -14.24 -1.62 6.84
CA MET A 101 -15.35 -1.11 6.04
C MET A 101 -15.00 -1.19 4.55
N LEU A 102 -15.92 -1.71 3.76
CA LEU A 102 -15.85 -1.75 2.30
C LEU A 102 -16.72 -0.64 1.70
N TRP A 103 -16.14 0.12 0.79
CA TRP A 103 -16.78 1.23 0.10
C TRP A 103 -16.87 0.95 -1.39
N ASP A 104 -18.01 1.31 -1.96
CA ASP A 104 -18.27 1.32 -3.39
C ASP A 104 -17.75 2.63 -3.97
N THR A 105 -16.92 2.59 -5.03
CA THR A 105 -16.37 3.80 -5.67
C THR A 105 -17.24 4.36 -6.79
N ASP A 106 -18.25 3.64 -7.24
CA ASP A 106 -19.23 4.16 -8.19
C ASP A 106 -20.26 5.03 -7.44
N ARG A 107 -20.65 4.61 -6.23
CA ARG A 107 -21.65 5.28 -5.40
C ARG A 107 -21.08 6.07 -4.23
N TRP A 108 -19.82 5.84 -3.87
CA TRP A 108 -19.15 6.44 -2.72
C TRP A 108 -19.89 6.20 -1.39
N GLU A 109 -20.48 5.02 -1.25
CA GLU A 109 -21.22 4.60 -0.06
C GLU A 109 -20.57 3.39 0.62
N ARG A 110 -20.78 3.27 1.94
CA ARG A 110 -20.36 2.10 2.71
C ARG A 110 -21.29 0.94 2.39
N HIS A 111 -20.77 -0.10 1.75
CA HIS A 111 -21.58 -1.24 1.33
C HIS A 111 -21.55 -2.40 2.34
N ALA A 112 -20.40 -2.71 2.92
CA ALA A 112 -20.25 -3.86 3.81
C ALA A 112 -19.20 -3.64 4.88
N GLU A 113 -19.18 -4.51 5.89
CA GLU A 113 -18.13 -4.58 6.90
C GLU A 113 -17.64 -6.01 7.09
N LEU A 114 -16.33 -6.17 7.28
CA LEU A 114 -15.70 -7.45 7.57
C LEU A 114 -15.26 -7.48 9.02
N LEU A 115 -15.71 -8.50 9.75
CA LEU A 115 -15.52 -8.63 11.18
C LEU A 115 -14.65 -9.85 11.49
N HIS A 116 -13.49 -9.60 12.08
CA HIS A 116 -12.62 -10.66 12.59
C HIS A 116 -11.70 -10.15 13.70
N HIS A 117 -10.95 -9.10 13.39
CA HIS A 117 -9.91 -8.56 14.26
C HIS A 117 -10.46 -7.99 15.57
N GLN A 118 -9.60 -7.98 16.60
CA GLN A 118 -9.93 -7.46 17.92
C GLN A 118 -9.27 -6.11 18.21
N LEU A 119 -8.22 -5.78 17.47
CA LEU A 119 -7.45 -4.55 17.58
C LEU A 119 -7.23 -3.94 16.19
N THR A 120 -6.50 -2.82 16.15
CA THR A 120 -6.19 -2.09 14.91
C THR A 120 -5.63 -3.00 13.81
N VAL A 121 -6.26 -2.99 12.65
CA VAL A 121 -5.74 -3.58 11.41
C VAL A 121 -4.60 -2.70 10.89
N THR A 122 -3.40 -3.25 10.83
CA THR A 122 -2.17 -2.51 10.51
C THR A 122 -1.93 -2.36 9.02
N GLN A 123 -2.36 -3.34 8.22
CA GLN A 123 -2.28 -3.29 6.77
C GLN A 123 -3.42 -4.11 6.13
N LEU A 124 -3.92 -3.59 5.00
CA LEU A 124 -4.86 -4.24 4.09
C LEU A 124 -4.18 -4.39 2.73
N GLU A 125 -4.44 -5.50 2.04
CA GLU A 125 -3.98 -5.72 0.66
C GLU A 125 -4.91 -6.68 -0.09
N PHE A 126 -5.43 -6.23 -1.23
CA PHE A 126 -6.12 -7.09 -2.18
C PHE A 126 -5.11 -8.02 -2.87
N SER A 127 -5.54 -9.23 -3.20
CA SER A 127 -4.78 -10.10 -4.08
C SER A 127 -4.66 -9.48 -5.47
N PRO A 128 -3.59 -9.77 -6.23
CA PRO A 128 -3.38 -9.26 -7.60
C PRO A 128 -4.56 -9.41 -8.55
N ASP A 129 -5.46 -10.37 -8.31
CA ASP A 129 -6.65 -10.63 -9.11
C ASP A 129 -7.96 -10.14 -8.50
N ASP A 130 -7.90 -9.37 -7.41
CA ASP A 130 -9.03 -8.81 -6.66
C ASP A 130 -10.00 -9.81 -6.00
N SER A 131 -9.73 -11.11 -6.10
CA SER A 131 -10.63 -12.14 -5.53
C SER A 131 -10.53 -12.29 -4.02
N MET A 132 -9.43 -11.83 -3.42
CA MET A 132 -9.15 -11.99 -1.99
C MET A 132 -8.69 -10.68 -1.35
N LEU A 133 -9.01 -10.50 -0.08
CA LEU A 133 -8.54 -9.39 0.75
C LEU A 133 -7.81 -9.94 1.96
N LEU A 134 -6.53 -9.59 2.08
CA LEU A 134 -5.70 -9.91 3.22
C LEU A 134 -5.67 -8.74 4.19
N SER A 135 -5.84 -9.05 5.46
CA SER A 135 -5.75 -8.11 6.56
C SER A 135 -4.82 -8.65 7.65
N VAL A 136 -4.02 -7.77 8.24
CA VAL A 136 -3.10 -8.09 9.35
C VAL A 136 -3.28 -7.08 10.47
N SER A 137 -3.06 -7.49 11.72
CA SER A 137 -3.49 -6.70 12.88
C SER A 137 -2.54 -6.72 14.08
N ARG A 138 -2.75 -5.74 14.97
CA ARG A 138 -2.11 -5.65 16.29
C ARG A 138 -2.50 -6.78 17.24
N ASP A 139 -3.62 -7.45 16.99
CA ASP A 139 -4.03 -8.66 17.71
C ASP A 139 -3.18 -9.89 17.37
N ARG A 140 -2.19 -9.73 16.48
CA ARG A 140 -1.19 -10.72 16.09
C ARG A 140 -1.74 -11.79 15.14
N THR A 141 -2.94 -11.58 14.60
CA THR A 141 -3.56 -12.46 13.61
C THR A 141 -3.57 -11.79 12.24
N PHE A 142 -3.71 -12.63 11.21
CA PHE A 142 -4.15 -12.20 9.89
C PHE A 142 -5.55 -12.75 9.64
N ALA A 143 -6.30 -12.12 8.75
CA ALA A 143 -7.54 -12.67 8.21
C ALA A 143 -7.54 -12.53 6.68
N LEU A 144 -7.95 -13.62 6.03
CA LEU A 144 -8.10 -13.73 4.60
C LEU A 144 -9.58 -13.86 4.26
N PHE A 145 -10.08 -12.93 3.46
CA PHE A 145 -11.45 -12.91 2.97
C PHE A 145 -11.48 -13.22 1.48
N SER A 146 -12.43 -14.03 1.05
CA SER A 146 -12.69 -14.34 -0.36
C SER A 146 -13.98 -13.67 -0.83
N GLN A 147 -13.95 -13.10 -2.02
CA GLN A 147 -15.13 -12.53 -2.67
C GLN A 147 -16.03 -13.65 -3.21
N LEU A 148 -17.33 -13.57 -2.90
CA LEU A 148 -18.33 -14.50 -3.36
C LEU A 148 -18.89 -14.07 -4.73
N VAL A 149 -19.41 -15.03 -5.50
CA VAL A 149 -19.96 -14.79 -6.85
C VAL A 149 -21.18 -13.86 -6.82
N GLU A 150 -21.85 -13.73 -5.68
CA GLU A 150 -23.07 -12.92 -5.48
C GLU A 150 -22.84 -11.40 -5.51
N GLY A 151 -21.63 -10.93 -5.85
CA GLY A 151 -21.34 -9.51 -6.11
C GLY A 151 -20.08 -9.01 -5.39
N PRO A 152 -19.59 -7.81 -5.76
CA PRO A 152 -18.26 -7.36 -5.36
C PRO A 152 -18.09 -7.06 -3.85
N PHE A 153 -19.20 -6.99 -3.11
CA PHE A 153 -19.22 -6.65 -1.69
C PHE A 153 -19.65 -7.81 -0.78
N ASN A 154 -19.84 -9.00 -1.34
CA ASN A 154 -20.09 -10.21 -0.58
C ASN A 154 -18.78 -10.93 -0.33
N TRP A 155 -18.31 -10.91 0.92
CA TRP A 155 -17.01 -11.46 1.30
C TRP A 155 -17.16 -12.43 2.47
N LYS A 156 -16.42 -13.52 2.42
CA LYS A 156 -16.42 -14.56 3.46
C LYS A 156 -15.01 -14.75 4.01
N LEU A 157 -14.90 -14.90 5.33
CA LEU A 157 -13.64 -15.28 5.97
C LEU A 157 -13.31 -16.73 5.59
N ILE A 158 -12.17 -16.94 4.94
CA ILE A 158 -11.70 -18.26 4.49
C ILE A 158 -10.46 -18.75 5.25
N GLY A 159 -9.68 -17.84 5.83
CA GLY A 159 -8.48 -18.21 6.56
C GLY A 159 -8.10 -17.21 7.63
N THR A 160 -7.51 -17.72 8.71
CA THR A 160 -6.94 -16.91 9.79
C THR A 160 -5.69 -17.63 10.33
N SER A 161 -4.92 -16.95 11.18
CA SER A 161 -3.81 -17.57 11.89
C SER A 161 -4.31 -18.76 12.73
N PRO A 162 -3.54 -19.87 12.84
CA PRO A 162 -3.97 -21.06 13.56
C PRO A 162 -4.33 -20.77 15.02
N GLU A 163 -5.48 -21.27 15.48
CA GLU A 163 -5.93 -21.09 16.87
C GLU A 163 -4.98 -21.74 17.89
N SER A 164 -4.31 -22.83 17.51
CA SER A 164 -3.47 -23.65 18.39
C SER A 164 -2.00 -23.21 18.47
N GLY A 165 -1.70 -21.97 18.06
CA GLY A 165 -0.35 -21.42 18.16
C GLY A 165 -0.12 -20.33 17.14
N ASN A 166 -0.15 -19.07 17.58
CA ASN A 166 0.16 -17.95 16.71
C ASN A 166 1.60 -18.06 16.20
N VAL A 167 1.77 -18.17 14.87
CA VAL A 167 3.08 -18.07 14.22
C VAL A 167 3.77 -16.77 14.64
N HIS A 168 3.01 -15.68 14.71
CA HIS A 168 3.46 -14.40 15.22
C HIS A 168 3.10 -14.19 16.70
N SER A 169 4.12 -14.01 17.52
CA SER A 169 3.96 -13.76 18.97
C SER A 169 3.75 -12.27 19.31
N ARG A 170 3.90 -11.37 18.32
CA ARG A 170 3.72 -9.92 18.44
C ARG A 170 2.98 -9.37 17.22
N ILE A 171 2.72 -8.06 17.24
CA ILE A 171 2.01 -7.30 16.20
C ILE A 171 2.55 -7.67 14.81
N ILE A 172 1.64 -7.98 13.88
CA ILE A 172 1.95 -8.09 12.46
C ILE A 172 1.87 -6.68 11.89
N TRP A 173 2.95 -6.22 11.25
CA TRP A 173 3.03 -4.85 10.72
C TRP A 173 2.66 -4.78 9.26
N SER A 174 3.00 -5.81 8.49
CA SER A 174 2.92 -5.75 7.04
C SER A 174 2.58 -7.10 6.45
N CYS A 175 1.88 -7.07 5.33
CA CYS A 175 1.63 -8.21 4.48
C CYS A 175 1.91 -7.87 3.02
N SER A 176 2.11 -8.88 2.18
CA SER A 176 2.15 -8.69 0.73
C SER A 176 1.82 -9.98 -0.02
N TRP A 177 1.19 -9.86 -1.19
CA TRP A 177 0.84 -10.98 -2.07
C TRP A 177 1.88 -11.28 -3.14
N SER A 178 2.10 -12.56 -3.43
CA SER A 178 2.80 -12.98 -4.65
C SER A 178 1.96 -12.65 -5.88
N ALA A 179 2.60 -12.30 -7.00
CA ALA A 179 1.91 -11.89 -8.22
C ALA A 179 1.02 -12.98 -8.84
N ASP A 180 1.25 -14.25 -8.52
CA ASP A 180 0.45 -15.38 -8.99
C ASP A 180 -0.70 -15.77 -8.04
N ASN A 181 -0.91 -15.01 -6.95
CA ASN A 181 -1.94 -15.23 -5.93
C ASN A 181 -1.82 -16.54 -5.14
N LYS A 182 -0.70 -17.27 -5.25
CA LYS A 182 -0.52 -18.56 -4.53
C LYS A 182 0.02 -18.39 -3.13
N TYR A 183 0.74 -17.29 -2.88
CA TYR A 183 1.38 -17.05 -1.60
C TYR A 183 1.15 -15.63 -1.12
N PHE A 184 1.18 -15.47 0.19
CA PHE A 184 1.34 -14.17 0.82
C PHE A 184 2.32 -14.27 1.97
N ALA A 185 2.94 -13.15 2.31
CA ALA A 185 3.91 -13.05 3.38
C ALA A 185 3.38 -12.12 4.46
N THR A 186 3.74 -12.40 5.71
CA THR A 186 3.45 -11.58 6.87
C THR A 186 4.74 -11.26 7.62
N GLY A 187 4.96 -9.99 7.91
CA GLY A 187 6.11 -9.48 8.65
C GLY A 187 5.67 -8.90 9.99
N ALA A 188 6.33 -9.30 11.07
CA ALA A 188 5.92 -8.95 12.41
C ALA A 188 7.05 -8.45 13.33
N ARG A 189 6.64 -7.81 14.42
CA ARG A 189 7.52 -7.26 15.46
C ARG A 189 8.32 -8.32 16.21
N ASP A 190 7.89 -9.58 16.15
CA ASP A 190 8.60 -10.69 16.77
C ASP A 190 9.80 -11.18 15.97
N ARG A 191 10.21 -10.40 14.97
CA ARG A 191 11.39 -10.65 14.12
C ARG A 191 11.22 -11.84 13.18
N LYS A 192 9.97 -12.21 12.92
CA LYS A 192 9.62 -13.27 12.00
C LYS A 192 9.05 -12.72 10.71
N LEU A 193 9.49 -13.33 9.60
CA LEU A 193 8.75 -13.37 8.34
C LEU A 193 8.07 -14.73 8.26
N ALA A 194 6.79 -14.78 7.94
CA ALA A 194 6.09 -16.02 7.62
C ALA A 194 5.52 -15.94 6.20
N ILE A 195 5.56 -17.06 5.48
CA ILE A 195 4.95 -17.21 4.16
C ILE A 195 3.86 -18.26 4.25
N TRP A 196 2.74 -17.99 3.59
CA TRP A 196 1.54 -18.79 3.62
C TRP A 196 1.14 -19.12 2.19
N SER A 197 0.75 -20.38 1.96
CA SER A 197 0.14 -20.83 0.72
C SER A 197 -1.37 -20.68 0.79
N VAL A 198 -1.97 -20.25 -0.31
CA VAL A 198 -3.42 -20.18 -0.49
C VAL A 198 -3.82 -21.03 -1.67
N SER A 199 -4.76 -21.95 -1.44
CA SER A 199 -5.37 -22.76 -2.48
C SER A 199 -6.76 -22.22 -2.80
N ARG A 200 -6.96 -21.73 -4.03
CA ARG A 200 -8.27 -21.24 -4.48
C ARG A 200 -9.38 -22.29 -4.41
N HIS A 201 -9.05 -23.54 -4.70
CA HIS A 201 -10.05 -24.61 -4.79
C HIS A 201 -10.54 -25.05 -3.42
N SER A 202 -9.65 -25.09 -2.43
CA SER A 202 -9.99 -25.53 -1.09
C SER A 202 -10.30 -24.37 -0.13
N GLU A 203 -10.09 -23.12 -0.56
CA GLU A 203 -10.15 -21.92 0.30
C GLU A 203 -9.26 -22.06 1.55
N GLU A 204 -8.26 -22.94 1.51
CA GLU A 204 -7.40 -23.25 2.66
C GLU A 204 -6.14 -22.39 2.63
N VAL A 205 -5.80 -21.88 3.81
CA VAL A 205 -4.50 -21.26 4.07
C VAL A 205 -3.59 -22.26 4.78
N LYS A 206 -2.43 -22.51 4.20
CA LYS A 206 -1.42 -23.42 4.76
C LYS A 206 -0.15 -22.64 5.08
N PHE A 207 0.43 -22.92 6.24
CA PHE A 207 1.73 -22.38 6.59
C PHE A 207 2.80 -23.02 5.69
N ALA A 208 3.58 -22.19 4.98
CA ALA A 208 4.64 -22.67 4.10
C ALA A 208 6.00 -22.63 4.80
N MET A 209 6.37 -21.48 5.38
CA MET A 209 7.65 -21.33 6.09
C MET A 209 7.67 -20.13 7.05
N GLU A 210 8.59 -20.14 8.02
CA GLU A 210 8.95 -18.97 8.81
C GLU A 210 10.47 -18.77 8.81
N SER A 211 10.90 -17.51 8.85
CA SER A 211 12.30 -17.15 9.03
C SER A 211 12.46 -16.20 10.22
N LYS A 212 13.37 -16.54 11.14
CA LYS A 212 13.65 -15.82 12.39
C LYS A 212 14.96 -15.03 12.36
N ARG A 213 15.57 -14.90 11.18
CA ARG A 213 16.91 -14.31 11.03
C ARG A 213 16.93 -12.78 11.07
N PHE A 214 15.77 -12.14 11.05
CA PHE A 214 15.64 -10.71 10.86
C PHE A 214 15.64 -9.94 12.18
N ALA A 215 15.73 -8.61 12.08
CA ALA A 215 15.20 -7.74 13.12
C ALA A 215 13.66 -7.67 13.01
N SER A 216 13.01 -6.81 13.79
CA SER A 216 11.56 -6.59 13.67
C SER A 216 11.23 -6.22 12.22
N VAL A 217 10.35 -7.00 11.59
CA VAL A 217 9.95 -6.82 10.19
C VAL A 217 8.77 -5.87 10.16
N THR A 218 8.97 -4.71 9.53
CA THR A 218 8.00 -3.61 9.54
C THR A 218 7.37 -3.36 8.18
N ALA A 219 8.02 -3.78 7.09
CA ALA A 219 7.49 -3.71 5.74
C ALA A 219 7.89 -4.97 4.95
N VAL A 220 6.97 -5.51 4.15
CA VAL A 220 7.23 -6.62 3.23
C VAL A 220 6.61 -6.30 1.88
N ALA A 221 7.30 -6.64 0.79
CA ALA A 221 6.75 -6.54 -0.55
C ALA A 221 7.23 -7.72 -1.41
N PHE A 222 6.30 -8.42 -2.06
CA PHE A 222 6.66 -9.34 -3.14
C PHE A 222 6.97 -8.56 -4.41
N CYS A 223 7.97 -9.04 -5.14
CA CYS A 223 8.25 -8.60 -6.48
C CYS A 223 7.32 -9.31 -7.46
N ALA A 224 6.92 -8.61 -8.53
CA ALA A 224 6.16 -9.21 -9.62
C ALA A 224 6.99 -10.22 -10.45
N LEU A 225 8.32 -10.14 -10.39
CA LEU A 225 9.23 -11.07 -11.05
C LEU A 225 9.40 -12.36 -10.25
N ILE A 226 9.23 -13.48 -10.93
CA ILE A 226 9.60 -14.81 -10.47
C ILE A 226 10.86 -15.21 -11.23
N LEU A 227 11.95 -15.52 -10.51
CA LEU A 227 13.25 -15.84 -11.07
C LEU A 227 13.49 -17.34 -10.95
N ASN A 228 13.49 -18.06 -12.07
CA ASN A 228 13.75 -19.52 -12.10
C ASN A 228 12.87 -20.33 -11.13
N GLY A 229 11.60 -19.92 -10.96
CA GLY A 229 10.67 -20.55 -10.00
C GLY A 229 10.76 -20.02 -8.57
N CYS A 230 11.77 -19.20 -8.25
CA CYS A 230 11.90 -18.55 -6.95
C CYS A 230 11.17 -17.19 -6.93
N TYR A 231 10.53 -16.89 -5.80
CA TYR A 231 9.90 -15.61 -5.52
C TYR A 231 10.91 -14.64 -4.93
N VAL A 232 10.87 -13.38 -5.35
CA VAL A 232 11.70 -12.32 -4.76
C VAL A 232 10.86 -11.47 -3.82
N LEU A 233 11.39 -11.23 -2.62
CA LEU A 233 10.75 -10.38 -1.61
C LEU A 233 11.72 -9.29 -1.15
N ALA A 234 11.19 -8.09 -0.90
CA ALA A 234 11.87 -7.03 -0.18
C ALA A 234 11.35 -6.97 1.26
N ILE A 235 12.27 -6.92 2.22
CA ILE A 235 11.99 -6.97 3.65
C ILE A 235 12.60 -5.72 4.30
N GLY A 236 11.75 -4.85 4.82
CA GLY A 236 12.13 -3.62 5.52
C GLY A 236 12.12 -3.86 7.02
N LEU A 237 13.20 -3.44 7.68
CA LEU A 237 13.42 -3.69 9.10
C LEU A 237 13.23 -2.42 9.94
N GLU A 238 12.98 -2.62 11.24
CA GLU A 238 12.85 -1.54 12.22
C GLU A 238 14.14 -0.71 12.36
N ASP A 239 15.31 -1.32 12.08
CA ASP A 239 16.60 -0.63 12.11
C ASP A 239 16.86 0.21 10.85
N GLY A 240 16.02 0.13 9.81
CA GLY A 240 16.15 0.90 8.57
C GLY A 240 16.87 0.16 7.43
N ARG A 241 17.37 -1.06 7.65
CA ARG A 241 17.89 -1.90 6.57
C ARG A 241 16.75 -2.45 5.70
N ILE A 242 17.07 -2.68 4.43
CA ILE A 242 16.20 -3.40 3.49
C ILE A 242 16.98 -4.60 2.97
N GLU A 243 16.40 -5.79 3.09
CA GLU A 243 16.97 -7.02 2.53
C GLU A 243 16.09 -7.52 1.39
N ILE A 244 16.70 -7.78 0.24
CA ILE A 244 16.07 -8.42 -0.89
C ILE A 244 16.47 -9.89 -0.87
N VAL A 245 15.48 -10.77 -0.82
CA VAL A 245 15.65 -12.21 -0.69
C VAL A 245 14.97 -12.95 -1.83
N SER A 246 15.51 -14.11 -2.17
CA SER A 246 14.89 -15.12 -3.02
C SER A 246 14.36 -16.26 -2.15
N TRP A 247 13.19 -16.77 -2.48
CA TRP A 247 12.56 -17.90 -1.81
C TRP A 247 12.06 -18.90 -2.84
N ASP A 248 12.55 -20.15 -2.76
CA ASP A 248 11.99 -21.28 -3.49
C ASP A 248 10.94 -21.98 -2.61
N PRO A 249 9.70 -22.19 -3.08
CA PRO A 249 8.70 -22.97 -2.33
C PRO A 249 9.11 -24.39 -1.99
N ALA A 250 10.07 -24.99 -2.70
CA ALA A 250 10.62 -26.30 -2.38
C ALA A 250 11.60 -26.26 -1.20
N ASP A 251 12.17 -25.09 -0.91
CA ASP A 251 13.13 -24.88 0.17
C ASP A 251 12.51 -24.16 1.38
N ILE A 252 13.11 -24.43 2.54
CA ILE A 252 12.72 -23.83 3.82
C ILE A 252 13.56 -22.57 4.12
N GLU A 253 14.63 -22.32 3.37
CA GLU A 253 15.54 -21.21 3.62
C GLU A 253 15.38 -20.06 2.62
N LEU A 254 15.72 -18.85 3.08
CA LEU A 254 15.73 -17.64 2.27
C LEU A 254 17.15 -17.34 1.82
N SER A 255 17.35 -17.19 0.51
CA SER A 255 18.63 -16.76 -0.05
C SER A 255 18.68 -15.25 -0.12
N VAL A 256 19.73 -14.62 0.43
CA VAL A 256 19.90 -13.16 0.36
C VAL A 256 20.47 -12.77 -0.99
N LEU A 257 19.77 -11.92 -1.74
CA LEU A 257 20.23 -11.39 -3.02
C LEU A 257 20.97 -10.06 -2.83
N ILE A 258 20.34 -9.12 -2.12
CA ILE A 258 20.85 -7.75 -1.93
C ILE A 258 20.58 -7.32 -0.50
N CYS A 259 21.56 -6.70 0.15
CA CYS A 259 21.40 -6.07 1.45
C CYS A 259 21.68 -4.57 1.34
N LEU A 260 20.63 -3.76 1.51
CA LEU A 260 20.74 -2.31 1.56
C LEU A 260 20.91 -1.88 3.02
N ASN A 261 22.14 -1.56 3.38
CA ASN A 261 22.49 -1.03 4.70
C ASN A 261 21.85 0.32 4.98
N ARG A 262 21.86 0.78 6.24
CA ARG A 262 21.24 2.04 6.68
C ARG A 262 21.66 3.28 5.88
N SER A 263 22.89 3.29 5.36
CA SER A 263 23.39 4.37 4.49
C SER A 263 22.71 4.43 3.13
N LEU A 264 22.35 3.28 2.57
CA LEU A 264 21.69 3.16 1.26
C LEU A 264 20.16 3.15 1.41
N ALA A 265 19.64 2.40 2.38
CA ALA A 265 18.22 2.27 2.70
C ALA A 265 17.75 3.44 3.59
N HIS A 266 17.49 3.22 4.88
CA HIS A 266 16.99 4.26 5.78
C HIS A 266 17.80 4.30 7.08
N SER A 267 17.90 5.49 7.66
CA SER A 267 18.55 5.68 8.97
C SER A 267 17.65 5.27 10.14
N GLN A 268 16.33 5.22 9.89
CA GLN A 268 15.28 4.79 10.82
C GLN A 268 14.40 3.72 10.18
N THR A 269 13.42 3.23 10.94
CA THR A 269 12.46 2.19 10.56
C THR A 269 11.87 2.37 9.16
N VAL A 270 11.91 1.30 8.36
CA VAL A 270 11.23 1.24 7.06
C VAL A 270 9.73 1.06 7.28
N ARG A 271 8.90 2.01 6.83
CA ARG A 271 7.44 1.98 6.98
C ARG A 271 6.72 1.25 5.88
N ARG A 272 7.20 1.40 4.64
CA ARG A 272 6.53 0.82 3.47
C ARG A 272 7.54 0.49 2.39
N LEU A 273 7.27 -0.62 1.72
CA LEU A 273 7.99 -1.08 0.54
C LEU A 273 6.95 -1.37 -0.53
N ARG A 274 7.22 -0.93 -1.77
CA ARG A 274 6.40 -1.28 -2.93
C ARG A 274 7.30 -1.44 -4.14
N PHE A 275 7.23 -2.61 -4.75
CA PHE A 275 7.79 -2.80 -6.08
C PHE A 275 6.92 -2.10 -7.10
N ARG A 276 7.57 -1.57 -8.14
CA ARG A 276 6.87 -1.09 -9.32
C ARG A 276 6.11 -2.28 -9.95
N PRO A 277 4.79 -2.15 -10.20
CA PRO A 277 3.98 -3.27 -10.68
C PRO A 277 4.33 -3.68 -12.12
N VAL A 278 4.80 -2.72 -12.93
CA VAL A 278 5.27 -2.95 -14.30
C VAL A 278 6.79 -2.98 -14.30
N ILE A 279 7.37 -4.03 -14.87
CA ILE A 279 8.83 -4.13 -15.04
C ILE A 279 9.27 -3.02 -15.98
N GLY A 280 10.21 -2.19 -15.52
CA GLY A 280 10.78 -1.15 -16.35
C GLY A 280 11.78 -1.74 -17.35
N GLU A 281 11.94 -1.06 -18.47
CA GLU A 281 13.09 -1.25 -19.35
C GLU A 281 14.02 -0.05 -19.16
N TRP A 282 15.30 -0.34 -18.92
CA TRP A 282 16.33 0.68 -18.89
C TRP A 282 17.40 0.38 -19.92
N SER A 283 17.59 1.31 -20.85
CA SER A 283 18.72 1.32 -21.77
C SER A 283 19.75 2.35 -21.27
N PRO A 284 21.01 1.96 -21.02
CA PRO A 284 22.09 2.93 -21.00
C PRO A 284 22.16 3.62 -22.37
N LYS A 285 22.56 4.89 -22.44
CA LYS A 285 22.78 5.58 -23.73
C LYS A 285 23.71 4.72 -24.61
N GLY A 286 23.16 4.14 -25.68
CA GLY A 286 23.88 3.27 -26.62
C GLY A 286 23.93 1.77 -26.29
N GLY A 287 23.14 1.26 -25.33
CA GLY A 287 23.12 -0.16 -24.95
C GLY A 287 21.74 -0.83 -25.06
N ASN A 288 21.73 -2.17 -25.04
CA ASN A 288 20.49 -2.95 -25.03
C ASN A 288 19.65 -2.70 -23.77
N ALA A 289 18.33 -2.67 -23.94
CA ALA A 289 17.38 -2.55 -22.85
C ALA A 289 17.54 -3.73 -21.88
N LYS A 290 17.80 -3.43 -20.60
CA LYS A 290 17.77 -4.39 -19.52
C LYS A 290 16.43 -4.30 -18.80
N ARG A 291 15.86 -5.44 -18.43
CA ARG A 291 14.72 -5.48 -17.52
C ARG A 291 15.19 -5.02 -16.15
N VAL A 292 14.45 -4.08 -15.58
CA VAL A 292 14.79 -3.44 -14.32
C VAL A 292 13.61 -3.52 -13.37
N CYS A 293 13.92 -3.93 -12.15
CA CYS A 293 12.98 -3.87 -11.06
C CYS A 293 13.24 -2.61 -10.24
N GLU A 294 12.20 -1.83 -9.97
CA GLU A 294 12.29 -0.63 -9.15
C GLU A 294 11.52 -0.85 -7.85
N LEU A 295 12.16 -0.51 -6.73
CA LEU A 295 11.60 -0.63 -5.39
C LEU A 295 11.51 0.75 -4.76
N ALA A 296 10.30 1.21 -4.45
CA ALA A 296 10.09 2.38 -3.63
C ALA A 296 10.13 1.99 -2.15
N SER A 297 10.86 2.76 -1.34
CA SER A 297 10.93 2.61 0.10
C SER A 297 10.64 3.93 0.81
N ALA A 298 9.87 3.88 1.89
CA ALA A 298 9.58 5.02 2.74
C ALA A 298 9.95 4.69 4.19
N GLY A 299 10.60 5.62 4.89
CA GLY A 299 11.09 5.42 6.25
C GLY A 299 10.64 6.50 7.25
N ASN A 300 10.90 6.25 8.53
CA ASN A 300 10.72 7.22 9.62
C ASN A 300 11.73 8.38 9.59
N ASP A 301 12.70 8.34 8.68
CA ASP A 301 13.69 9.39 8.46
C ASP A 301 13.22 10.46 7.48
N ASN A 302 11.90 10.56 7.26
CA ASN A 302 11.25 11.51 6.36
C ASN A 302 11.73 11.40 4.90
N ALA A 303 12.30 10.26 4.51
CA ALA A 303 12.77 10.03 3.16
C ALA A 303 11.87 9.02 2.41
N VAL A 304 11.67 9.30 1.12
CA VAL A 304 11.19 8.33 0.14
C VAL A 304 12.34 8.10 -0.85
N LYS A 305 12.69 6.84 -1.08
CA LYS A 305 13.79 6.45 -1.97
C LYS A 305 13.29 5.48 -3.02
N VAL A 306 13.83 5.59 -4.22
CA VAL A 306 13.57 4.64 -5.32
C VAL A 306 14.89 3.93 -5.62
N HIS A 307 14.89 2.62 -5.43
CA HIS A 307 16.03 1.75 -5.65
C HIS A 307 15.87 1.02 -6.97
N ARG A 308 16.91 1.06 -7.78
CA ARG A 308 16.99 0.27 -9.01
C ARG A 308 17.71 -1.05 -8.71
N LEU A 309 17.02 -2.16 -8.90
CA LEU A 309 17.54 -3.49 -8.59
C LEU A 309 17.79 -4.27 -9.89
N HIS A 310 18.98 -4.84 -9.97
CA HIS A 310 19.42 -5.71 -11.05
C HIS A 310 19.65 -7.10 -10.48
N PHE A 311 18.81 -8.05 -10.89
CA PHE A 311 19.00 -9.47 -10.59
C PHE A 311 19.83 -10.06 -11.73
N THR A 312 21.01 -10.56 -11.41
CA THR A 312 21.90 -11.27 -12.35
C THR A 312 21.65 -12.75 -12.29
#